data_AF-A0A8H7RZA2-F1
#
_entry.id   AF-A0A8H7RZA2-F1
#
_cell.length_a   1.000
_cell.length_b   1.000
_cell.length_c   1.000
_cell.angle_alpha   90.00
_cell.angle_beta   90.00
_cell.angle_gamma   90.00
#
_symmetry.space_group_name_H-M   'P 1'
#
loop_
_entity.id
_entity.type
_entity.pdbx_description
1 polymer ?
#
loop_
_entity_poly.entity_id
_entity_poly.type
_entity_poly.pdbx_seq_one_letter_code
_entity_poly.pdbx_strand_id
1 'polypeptide(L)'
;MIDACRAPLRSGKLCPRRDLVTCPFHGKIIPRDEYGIPVEIEDAVSSSPTSDATSQEQQTTKDDITAPVNNNNKDTSNLWQELERDVMKQVDQPLIELDKKRKGKRKKPQSNLVDVRKKKETSFTRLQKKVDAPSARRNLEDSEDYERSIKSRDQQMNMW
;
A
#
# COMPACT_ATOMS: atom_id res chain seq x y z
N MET A 1 -21.82 -7.66 -45.54
CA MET A 1 -22.06 -6.27 -45.08
C MET A 1 -20.98 -5.94 -44.05
N ILE A 2 -20.52 -4.70 -43.92
CA ILE A 2 -19.51 -4.32 -42.91
C ILE A 2 -20.20 -3.41 -41.90
N ASP A 3 -20.22 -3.83 -40.63
CA ASP A 3 -20.95 -3.14 -39.59
C ASP A 3 -20.24 -1.85 -39.16
N ALA A 4 -21.04 -0.85 -38.79
CA ALA A 4 -20.52 0.39 -38.22
C ALA A 4 -20.24 0.18 -36.74
N CYS A 5 -19.10 0.70 -36.27
CA CYS A 5 -18.67 0.63 -34.88
C CYS A 5 -19.74 1.08 -33.88
N ARG A 6 -20.60 2.03 -34.26
CA ARG A 6 -21.81 2.47 -33.52
C ARG A 6 -21.62 2.85 -32.04
N ALA A 7 -20.38 2.92 -31.54
CA ALA A 7 -20.10 3.34 -30.17
C ALA A 7 -20.49 4.82 -29.96
N PRO A 8 -21.07 5.19 -28.80
CA PRO A 8 -21.42 6.57 -28.51
C PRO A 8 -20.18 7.44 -28.26
N LEU A 9 -20.04 8.53 -29.02
CA LEU A 9 -18.99 9.53 -28.82
C LEU A 9 -19.37 10.52 -27.71
N ARG A 10 -18.37 11.21 -27.16
CA ARG A 10 -18.54 12.35 -26.23
C ARG A 10 -19.42 13.49 -26.76
N SER A 11 -19.69 13.51 -28.07
CA SER A 11 -20.56 14.48 -28.75
C SER A 11 -22.01 14.00 -28.93
N GLY A 12 -22.42 12.89 -28.28
CA GLY A 12 -23.77 12.32 -28.38
C GLY A 12 -24.12 11.66 -29.72
N LYS A 13 -23.18 11.59 -30.67
CA LYS A 13 -23.35 10.91 -31.97
C LYS A 13 -22.72 9.52 -31.92
N LEU A 14 -23.25 8.58 -32.70
CA LEU A 14 -22.64 7.25 -32.85
C LEU A 14 -21.43 7.28 -33.79
N CYS A 15 -20.50 6.35 -33.59
CA CYS A 15 -19.31 6.21 -34.44
C CYS A 15 -19.68 5.71 -35.85
N PRO A 16 -19.45 6.51 -36.92
CA PRO A 16 -19.84 6.16 -38.30
C PRO A 16 -18.86 5.20 -38.99
N ARG A 17 -17.76 4.83 -38.31
CA ARG A 17 -16.62 4.12 -38.91
C ARG A 17 -16.94 2.62 -39.07
N ARG A 18 -16.64 2.07 -40.25
CA ARG A 18 -16.94 0.68 -40.67
C ARG A 18 -15.64 -0.07 -40.98
N ASP A 19 -14.86 -0.38 -39.94
CA ASP A 19 -13.70 -1.27 -40.05
C ASP A 19 -14.15 -2.75 -40.00
N LEU A 20 -13.30 -3.70 -40.41
CA LEU A 20 -13.70 -5.12 -40.49
C LEU A 20 -13.72 -5.88 -39.15
N VAL A 21 -12.93 -5.47 -38.15
CA VAL A 21 -12.74 -6.22 -36.89
C VAL A 21 -12.61 -5.29 -35.68
N THR A 22 -11.79 -4.24 -35.79
CA THR A 22 -11.51 -3.30 -34.71
C THR A 22 -11.59 -1.86 -35.19
N CYS A 23 -12.28 -1.02 -34.41
CA CYS A 23 -12.23 0.42 -34.54
C CYS A 23 -11.11 0.97 -33.65
N PRO A 24 -10.16 1.77 -34.17
CA PRO A 24 -8.99 2.22 -33.41
C PRO A 24 -9.33 3.17 -32.24
N PHE A 25 -10.56 3.67 -32.15
CA PHE A 25 -11.03 4.52 -31.05
C PHE A 25 -11.80 3.76 -29.96
N HIS A 26 -12.42 2.61 -30.28
CA HIS A 26 -13.42 1.96 -29.42
C HIS A 26 -13.21 0.45 -29.23
N GLY A 27 -12.18 -0.15 -29.83
CA GLY A 27 -11.87 -1.57 -29.70
C GLY A 27 -12.61 -2.44 -30.72
N LYS A 28 -12.95 -3.67 -30.35
CA LYS A 28 -13.67 -4.63 -31.22
C LYS A 28 -15.01 -4.04 -31.68
N ILE A 29 -15.36 -4.28 -32.94
CA ILE A 29 -16.70 -3.99 -33.45
C ILE A 29 -17.61 -5.14 -33.03
N ILE A 30 -18.75 -4.79 -32.45
CA ILE A 30 -19.77 -5.67 -31.86
C ILE A 30 -21.12 -5.16 -32.39
N PRO A 31 -22.09 -6.03 -32.72
CA PRO A 31 -23.43 -5.59 -33.11
C PRO A 31 -24.04 -4.65 -32.06
N ARG A 32 -24.45 -3.47 -32.51
CA ARG A 32 -25.05 -2.41 -31.69
C ARG A 32 -26.29 -1.86 -32.35
N ASP A 33 -27.31 -1.61 -31.55
CA ASP A 33 -28.58 -1.05 -31.96
C ASP A 33 -28.46 0.43 -32.40
N GLU A 34 -29.56 1.06 -32.83
CA GLU A 34 -29.64 2.46 -33.28
C GLU A 34 -29.24 3.47 -32.20
N TYR A 35 -29.28 3.07 -30.92
CA TYR A 35 -28.83 3.86 -29.77
C TYR A 35 -27.37 3.57 -29.36
N GLY A 36 -26.66 2.69 -30.10
CA GLY A 36 -25.27 2.33 -29.80
C GLY A 36 -25.08 1.37 -28.63
N ILE A 37 -26.18 0.88 -28.05
CA ILE A 37 -26.23 -0.18 -27.04
C ILE A 37 -25.85 -1.51 -27.72
N PRO A 38 -24.94 -2.34 -27.17
CA PRO A 38 -24.70 -3.69 -27.70
C PRO A 38 -25.99 -4.52 -27.64
N VAL A 39 -26.32 -5.20 -28.72
CA VAL A 39 -27.41 -6.21 -28.67
C VAL A 39 -26.82 -7.45 -28.00
N GLU A 40 -27.46 -7.93 -26.94
CA GLU A 40 -26.96 -9.08 -26.18
C GLU A 40 -27.01 -10.34 -27.03
N ILE A 41 -25.81 -10.81 -27.41
CA ILE A 41 -25.54 -12.19 -27.78
C ILE A 41 -24.72 -12.76 -26.62
N GLU A 42 -25.03 -13.98 -26.20
CA GLU A 42 -24.72 -14.55 -24.88
C GLU A 42 -23.23 -14.94 -24.65
N ASP A 43 -22.27 -14.09 -25.06
CA ASP A 43 -20.84 -14.22 -24.76
C ASP A 43 -20.55 -13.86 -23.28
N ALA A 44 -21.09 -14.67 -22.38
CA ALA A 44 -20.95 -14.51 -20.94
C ALA A 44 -19.54 -14.88 -20.44
N VAL A 45 -18.66 -13.87 -20.27
CA VAL A 45 -17.75 -13.77 -19.10
C VAL A 45 -17.10 -12.38 -18.98
N SER A 46 -16.84 -11.94 -17.74
CA SER A 46 -15.96 -10.80 -17.37
C SER A 46 -16.50 -9.36 -17.39
N SER A 47 -17.54 -9.06 -16.60
CA SER A 47 -17.36 -8.19 -15.40
C SER A 47 -18.63 -8.02 -14.56
N SER A 48 -18.45 -7.96 -13.23
CA SER A 48 -19.46 -7.69 -12.19
C SER A 48 -19.47 -6.17 -11.84
N PRO A 49 -20.28 -5.62 -10.89
CA PRO A 49 -21.18 -6.30 -9.92
C PRO A 49 -22.56 -5.65 -9.65
N THR A 50 -23.44 -6.40 -8.94
CA THR A 50 -24.54 -5.87 -8.11
C THR A 50 -24.70 -6.72 -6.84
N SER A 51 -25.42 -6.21 -5.84
CA SER A 51 -25.55 -6.75 -4.48
C SER A 51 -26.98 -7.18 -4.12
N ASP A 52 -27.13 -7.69 -2.89
CA ASP A 52 -28.38 -7.82 -2.10
C ASP A 52 -29.27 -9.08 -2.33
N ALA A 53 -30.24 -9.27 -1.42
CA ALA A 53 -31.22 -10.37 -1.30
C ALA A 53 -30.81 -11.70 -0.59
N THR A 54 -30.45 -11.58 0.69
CA THR A 54 -30.95 -12.36 1.85
C THR A 54 -31.95 -13.53 1.64
N SER A 55 -31.70 -14.70 2.26
CA SER A 55 -32.66 -15.45 3.13
C SER A 55 -32.14 -16.81 3.68
N GLN A 56 -32.67 -17.23 4.84
CA GLN A 56 -32.64 -18.58 5.48
C GLN A 56 -31.25 -19.15 5.87
N GLU A 57 -30.87 -19.45 7.12
CA GLU A 57 -31.51 -19.82 8.41
C GLU A 57 -31.71 -21.34 8.67
N GLN A 58 -30.79 -21.90 9.48
CA GLN A 58 -30.93 -23.00 10.46
C GLN A 58 -29.60 -23.02 11.27
N GLN A 59 -29.56 -22.83 12.60
CA GLN A 59 -29.84 -23.81 13.68
C GLN A 59 -28.96 -25.08 13.55
N THR A 60 -28.20 -25.57 14.53
CA THR A 60 -27.95 -25.23 15.97
C THR A 60 -26.42 -25.23 16.23
N THR A 61 -25.82 -25.01 17.41
CA THR A 61 -26.22 -24.76 18.83
C THR A 61 -25.73 -23.36 19.26
N LYS A 62 -25.55 -22.86 20.50
CA LYS A 62 -25.53 -23.28 21.93
C LYS A 62 -24.35 -24.10 22.50
N ASP A 63 -23.56 -23.47 23.37
CA ASP A 63 -23.40 -23.87 24.79
C ASP A 63 -22.78 -22.70 25.59
N ASP A 64 -23.25 -22.48 26.82
CA ASP A 64 -22.95 -21.30 27.64
C ASP A 64 -21.92 -21.57 28.75
N ILE A 65 -20.87 -20.75 28.84
CA ILE A 65 -20.20 -20.45 30.11
C ILE A 65 -19.94 -18.94 30.20
N THR A 66 -20.82 -18.22 30.91
CA THR A 66 -20.61 -16.82 31.29
C THR A 66 -20.42 -16.73 32.81
N ALA A 67 -19.20 -16.39 33.25
CA ALA A 67 -18.90 -16.04 34.63
C ALA A 67 -18.33 -14.61 34.67
N PRO A 68 -18.81 -13.72 35.57
CA PRO A 68 -18.44 -12.30 35.55
C PRO A 68 -17.08 -12.05 36.20
N VAL A 69 -15.99 -12.29 35.46
CA VAL A 69 -14.63 -11.89 35.88
C VAL A 69 -14.46 -10.38 35.67
N ASN A 70 -14.09 -9.68 36.73
CA ASN A 70 -13.99 -8.22 36.75
C ASN A 70 -12.80 -7.70 35.90
N ASN A 71 -12.96 -6.54 35.28
CA ASN A 71 -12.04 -6.01 34.27
C ASN A 71 -10.75 -5.41 34.89
N ASN A 72 -9.70 -6.21 35.01
CA ASN A 72 -8.30 -5.76 35.14
C ASN A 72 -7.34 -6.66 34.32
N ASN A 73 -7.74 -7.01 33.10
CA ASN A 73 -7.08 -8.03 32.28
C ASN A 73 -5.82 -7.50 31.53
N LYS A 74 -4.91 -6.84 32.26
CA LYS A 74 -3.64 -6.27 31.75
C LYS A 74 -2.41 -7.00 32.32
N ASP A 75 -2.52 -7.56 33.51
CA ASP A 75 -1.39 -8.20 34.18
C ASP A 75 -1.17 -9.62 33.65
N THR A 76 -2.27 -10.30 33.31
CA THR A 76 -2.32 -11.61 32.63
C THR A 76 -1.60 -11.64 31.28
N SER A 77 -1.52 -10.53 30.54
CA SER A 77 -0.83 -10.49 29.25
C SER A 77 0.70 -10.49 29.35
N ASN A 78 1.25 -10.25 30.55
CA ASN A 78 2.70 -10.18 30.79
C ASN A 78 3.18 -11.36 31.66
N LEU A 79 2.31 -11.92 32.50
CA LEU A 79 2.62 -13.05 33.39
C LEU A 79 3.29 -14.24 32.66
N TRP A 80 2.80 -14.63 31.49
CA TRP A 80 3.41 -15.71 30.70
C TRP A 80 4.83 -15.39 30.23
N GLN A 81 5.11 -14.13 29.88
CA GLN A 81 6.43 -13.67 29.45
C GLN A 81 7.41 -13.56 30.62
N GLU A 82 6.93 -13.25 31.83
CA GLU A 82 7.75 -13.26 33.04
C GLU A 82 8.10 -14.69 33.49
N LEU A 83 7.14 -15.62 33.42
CA LEU A 83 7.35 -17.05 33.66
C LEU A 83 8.34 -17.65 32.65
N GLU A 84 8.18 -17.35 31.36
CA GLU A 84 9.11 -17.78 30.30
C GLU A 84 10.53 -17.26 30.56
N ARG A 85 10.67 -15.97 30.91
CA ARG A 85 11.95 -15.32 31.24
C ARG A 85 12.67 -15.99 32.41
N ASP A 86 11.97 -16.28 33.52
CA ASP A 86 12.61 -16.92 34.68
C ASP A 86 12.91 -18.41 34.44
N VAL A 87 12.05 -19.14 33.72
CA VAL A 87 12.32 -20.54 33.34
C VAL A 87 13.52 -20.62 32.38
N MET A 88 13.60 -19.81 31.33
CA MET A 88 14.76 -19.79 30.42
C MET A 88 16.06 -19.45 31.15
N LYS A 89 16.01 -18.50 32.09
CA LYS A 89 17.15 -18.14 32.94
C LYS A 89 17.58 -19.27 33.88
N GLN A 90 16.66 -20.08 34.41
CA GLN A 90 16.98 -21.21 35.27
C GLN A 90 17.56 -22.41 34.49
N VAL A 91 17.32 -22.49 33.18
CA VAL A 91 17.79 -23.57 32.29
C VAL A 91 18.97 -23.12 31.40
N ASP A 92 19.53 -21.92 31.63
CA ASP A 92 20.60 -21.28 30.85
C ASP A 92 20.36 -21.28 29.33
N GLN A 93 19.10 -21.16 28.90
CA GLN A 93 18.75 -21.09 27.48
C GLN A 93 18.73 -19.64 26.96
N PRO A 94 19.27 -19.38 25.75
CA PRO A 94 19.26 -18.04 25.17
C PRO A 94 17.83 -17.61 24.81
N LEU A 95 17.42 -16.45 25.33
CA LEU A 95 16.12 -15.85 25.01
C LEU A 95 15.99 -15.60 23.50
N ILE A 96 14.91 -16.12 22.91
CA ILE A 96 14.62 -15.93 21.48
C ILE A 96 14.11 -14.50 21.25
N GLU A 97 15.02 -13.57 20.92
CA GLU A 97 14.64 -12.23 20.44
C GLU A 97 13.76 -12.36 19.18
N LEU A 98 12.45 -12.13 19.32
CA LEU A 98 11.52 -12.12 18.19
C LEU A 98 11.95 -11.07 17.15
N ASP A 99 12.18 -11.58 15.94
CA ASP A 99 13.01 -10.96 14.91
C ASP A 99 12.67 -9.48 14.62
N LYS A 100 13.71 -8.63 14.61
CA LYS A 100 13.61 -7.17 14.49
C LYS A 100 12.78 -6.75 13.26
N LYS A 101 11.53 -6.32 13.48
CA LYS A 101 10.48 -6.02 12.49
C LYS A 101 11.04 -5.63 11.11
N ARG A 102 11.15 -6.63 10.22
CA ARG A 102 11.74 -6.49 8.87
C ARG A 102 11.05 -5.33 8.14
N LYS A 103 11.83 -4.34 7.67
CA LYS A 103 11.33 -3.08 7.09
C LYS A 103 10.19 -3.33 6.10
N GLY A 104 8.96 -3.02 6.52
CA GLY A 104 7.74 -3.40 5.81
C GLY A 104 7.74 -2.89 4.36
N LYS A 105 7.52 -3.82 3.42
CA LYS A 105 7.38 -3.51 1.99
C LYS A 105 6.23 -2.51 1.84
N ARG A 106 6.52 -1.27 1.40
CA ARG A 106 5.54 -0.17 1.38
C ARG A 106 4.27 -0.61 0.64
N LYS A 107 3.14 -0.66 1.34
CA LYS A 107 1.84 -1.00 0.72
C LYS A 107 1.59 -0.03 -0.44
N LYS A 108 1.19 -0.57 -1.60
CA LYS A 108 0.76 0.25 -2.75
C LYS A 108 -0.49 1.05 -2.35
N PRO A 109 -0.68 2.28 -2.87
CA PRO A 109 -1.94 3.00 -2.68
C PRO A 109 -3.11 2.17 -3.18
N GLN A 110 -4.27 2.30 -2.54
CA GLN A 110 -5.49 1.53 -2.89
C GLN A 110 -6.22 2.10 -4.11
N SER A 111 -5.79 3.25 -4.63
CA SER A 111 -6.32 3.88 -5.83
C SER A 111 -5.20 4.42 -6.71
N ASN A 112 -5.49 4.57 -8.00
CA ASN A 112 -4.60 5.19 -8.99
C ASN A 112 -4.79 6.72 -9.08
N LEU A 113 -5.50 7.33 -8.13
CA LEU A 113 -5.76 8.77 -8.10
C LEU A 113 -4.54 9.53 -7.56
N VAL A 114 -4.28 10.70 -8.13
CA VAL A 114 -3.22 11.60 -7.66
C VAL A 114 -3.77 12.44 -6.51
N ASP A 115 -3.17 12.30 -5.32
CA ASP A 115 -3.47 13.15 -4.15
C ASP A 115 -3.17 14.62 -4.46
N VAL A 116 -4.18 15.41 -4.80
CA VAL A 116 -4.03 16.85 -5.12
C VAL A 116 -3.41 17.65 -3.95
N ARG A 117 -3.59 17.18 -2.71
CA ARG A 117 -3.00 17.74 -1.49
C ARG A 117 -1.53 17.34 -1.25
N LYS A 118 -0.97 16.34 -1.97
CA LYS A 118 0.46 16.02 -1.85
C LYS A 118 1.29 17.02 -2.65
N LYS A 119 2.37 17.50 -2.03
CA LYS A 119 3.43 18.21 -2.75
C LYS A 119 3.99 17.28 -3.84
N LYS A 120 4.06 17.75 -5.09
CA LYS A 120 4.65 17.02 -6.21
C LYS A 120 6.14 16.77 -5.91
N GLU A 121 6.63 15.55 -6.13
CA GLU A 121 8.07 15.28 -6.05
C GLU A 121 8.76 16.00 -7.23
N THR A 122 9.74 16.84 -6.92
CA THR A 122 10.51 17.66 -7.88
C THR A 122 11.98 17.23 -7.88
N SER A 123 12.78 17.78 -8.79
CA SER A 123 14.23 17.67 -8.73
C SER A 123 14.77 18.11 -7.37
N PHE A 124 14.30 19.25 -6.86
CA PHE A 124 14.70 19.82 -5.57
C PHE A 124 14.31 18.91 -4.39
N THR A 125 13.05 18.48 -4.25
CA THR A 125 12.65 17.61 -3.12
C THR A 125 13.39 16.26 -3.14
N ARG A 126 13.67 15.72 -4.33
CA ARG A 126 14.43 14.48 -4.50
C ARG A 126 15.91 14.64 -4.12
N LEU A 127 16.51 15.82 -4.32
CA LEU A 127 17.88 16.14 -3.90
C LEU A 127 17.94 16.43 -2.40
N GLN A 128 17.05 17.28 -1.88
CA GLN A 128 16.93 17.61 -0.45
C GLN A 128 16.85 16.33 0.40
N LYS A 129 16.00 15.38 -0.01
CA LYS A 129 15.82 14.07 0.63
C LYS A 129 17.06 13.14 0.59
N LYS A 130 18.05 13.42 -0.27
CA LYS A 130 19.37 12.75 -0.23
C LYS A 130 20.32 13.43 0.75
N VAL A 131 20.29 14.77 0.84
CA VAL A 131 21.09 15.56 1.79
C VAL A 131 20.61 15.34 3.22
N ASP A 132 19.30 15.31 3.45
CA ASP A 132 18.67 15.02 4.73
C ASP A 132 18.79 13.54 5.18
N ALA A 133 19.42 12.68 4.38
CA ALA A 133 19.62 11.29 4.75
C ALA A 133 20.54 11.20 5.99
N PRO A 134 20.21 10.41 7.03
CA PRO A 134 21.02 10.35 8.26
C PRO A 134 22.49 9.97 8.04
N SER A 135 22.80 9.19 7.00
CA SER A 135 24.19 8.89 6.61
C SER A 135 24.88 10.07 5.93
N ALA A 136 24.19 10.86 5.09
CA ALA A 136 24.76 12.04 4.47
C ALA A 136 25.05 13.13 5.51
N ARG A 137 24.15 13.31 6.49
CA ARG A 137 24.35 14.24 7.61
C ARG A 137 25.53 13.86 8.48
N ARG A 138 25.69 12.59 8.85
CA ARG A 138 26.86 12.09 9.59
C ARG A 138 28.16 12.34 8.84
N ASN A 139 28.24 11.96 7.56
CA ASN A 139 29.45 12.19 6.76
C ASN A 139 29.85 13.68 6.66
N LEU A 140 28.90 14.62 6.78
CA LEU A 140 29.19 16.05 6.86
C LEU A 140 29.69 16.44 8.27
N GLU A 141 29.02 15.96 9.31
CA GLU A 141 29.36 16.15 10.73
C GLU A 141 30.78 15.62 11.05
N ASP A 142 31.09 14.38 10.63
CA ASP A 142 32.42 13.75 10.69
C ASP A 142 33.50 14.59 9.97
N SER A 143 33.15 15.21 8.84
CA SER A 143 34.07 16.04 8.04
C SER A 143 34.29 17.41 8.68
N GLU A 144 33.25 18.04 9.24
CA GLU A 144 33.40 19.28 10.01
C GLU A 144 34.24 19.06 11.27
N ASP A 145 34.05 17.94 11.98
CA ASP A 145 34.80 17.63 13.19
C ASP A 145 36.27 17.28 12.89
N TYR A 146 36.55 16.63 11.76
CA TYR A 146 37.91 16.50 11.24
C TYR A 146 38.53 17.88 10.95
N GLU A 147 37.82 18.78 10.27
CA GLU A 147 38.31 20.16 10.06
C GLU A 147 38.53 20.94 11.37
N ARG A 148 37.61 20.82 12.35
CA ARG A 148 37.75 21.42 13.69
C ARG A 148 39.01 20.90 14.39
N SER A 149 39.26 19.60 14.33
CA SER A 149 40.45 18.95 14.90
C SER A 149 41.75 19.45 14.26
N ILE A 150 41.84 19.49 12.92
CA ILE A 150 43.02 19.99 12.20
C ILE A 150 43.29 21.46 12.53
N LYS A 151 42.26 22.32 12.51
CA LYS A 151 42.40 23.76 12.81
C LYS A 151 42.84 24.01 14.26
N SER A 152 42.32 23.24 15.21
CA SER A 152 42.77 23.29 16.61
C SER A 152 44.25 22.91 16.75
N ARG A 153 44.67 21.84 16.05
CA ARG A 153 46.07 21.38 16.10
C ARG A 153 47.03 22.39 15.48
N ASP A 154 46.64 23.04 14.39
CA ASP A 154 47.44 24.07 13.73
C ASP A 154 47.59 25.33 14.61
N GLN A 155 46.51 25.77 15.28
CA GLN A 155 46.57 26.85 16.28
C GLN A 155 47.51 26.51 17.45
N GLN A 156 47.54 25.26 17.92
CA GLN A 156 48.48 24.83 18.96
C GLN A 156 49.94 24.81 18.49
N MET A 157 50.21 24.53 17.22
CA MET A 157 51.56 24.58 16.65
C MET A 157 52.05 26.02 16.45
N ASN A 158 51.15 26.96 16.12
CA ASN A 158 51.44 28.37 15.88
C ASN A 158 51.38 29.24 17.16
N MET A 159 51.54 28.64 18.35
CA MET A 159 51.48 29.29 19.66
C MET A 159 52.86 29.44 20.36
N TRP A 160 53.95 29.17 19.64
CA TRP A 160 55.35 29.29 20.08
C TRP A 160 56.11 30.35 19.26
#